data_AF-A0A6I9Z432-F1
#
_entry.id   AF-A0A6I9Z432-F1
#
_cell.length_a   1.000
_cell.length_b   1.000
_cell.length_c   1.000
_cell.angle_alpha   90.00
_cell.angle_beta   90.00
_cell.angle_gamma   90.00
#
_symmetry.space_group_name_H-M   'P 1'
#
loop_
_entity.id
_entity.type
_entity.pdbx_description
1 polymer ?
#
loop_
_entity_poly.entity_id
_entity_poly.type
_entity_poly.pdbx_seq_one_letter_code
_entity_poly.pdbx_strand_id
1 'polypeptide(L)'
;MDPGYHQHDPSRCRAPAYSMASRRFQMLESCSPGPGYMVPTNMTMRGKDGSPAYSIYGRPKDGVTFRTPGPGRYSPEKAGKLAYPCPPNYSMASRTKDFQNEQTPGPAAYGLPPMLGPRVISKSSAPNYS
;
A
#
# COMPACT_ATOMS: atom_id res chain seq x y z
N MET A 1 24.70 51.67 42.69
CA MET A 1 23.34 51.80 42.14
C MET A 1 22.85 50.38 41.85
N ASP A 2 22.23 49.75 42.83
CA ASP A 2 21.84 48.33 42.75
C ASP A 2 20.54 48.19 41.96
N PRO A 3 20.48 47.33 40.92
CA PRO A 3 19.24 47.02 40.23
C PRO A 3 18.44 46.01 41.06
N GLY A 4 17.85 46.46 42.18
CA GLY A 4 17.02 45.65 43.06
C GLY A 4 15.54 46.06 42.97
N TYR A 5 14.67 45.14 42.58
CA TYR A 5 13.21 45.35 42.60
C TYR A 5 12.67 45.33 44.04
N HIS A 6 11.50 45.93 44.27
CA HIS A 6 10.85 45.95 45.58
C HIS A 6 10.48 44.52 46.04
N GLN A 7 10.84 44.16 47.29
CA GLN A 7 10.77 42.83 47.93
C GLN A 7 11.97 41.88 47.74
N HIS A 8 13.19 42.41 47.70
CA HIS A 8 14.40 41.60 47.86
C HIS A 8 14.64 41.23 49.34
N ASP A 9 14.83 39.95 49.64
CA ASP A 9 15.30 39.46 50.94
C ASP A 9 16.85 39.54 50.99
N PRO A 10 17.44 40.45 51.80
CA PRO A 10 18.89 40.68 51.83
C PRO A 10 19.71 39.52 52.40
N SER A 11 19.06 38.56 53.09
CA SER A 11 19.74 37.47 53.79
C SER A 11 20.23 36.35 52.87
N ARG A 12 19.82 36.35 51.60
CA ARG A 12 20.15 35.29 50.64
C ARG A 12 20.99 35.85 49.50
N CYS A 13 22.23 35.38 49.38
CA CYS A 13 23.04 35.64 48.20
C CYS A 13 22.38 35.01 46.96
N ARG A 14 22.05 35.83 45.96
CA ARG A 14 21.51 35.37 44.69
C ARG A 14 22.52 35.62 43.57
N ALA A 15 22.78 34.60 42.76
CA ALA A 15 23.60 34.73 41.56
C ALA A 15 22.91 35.65 40.53
N PRO A 16 23.67 36.38 39.69
CA PRO A 16 23.09 37.25 38.67
C PRO A 16 22.24 36.43 37.68
N ALA A 17 21.03 36.92 37.39
CA ALA A 17 20.12 36.31 36.42
C ALA A 17 20.23 37.05 35.08
N TYR A 18 20.77 36.38 34.06
CA TYR A 18 20.83 36.92 32.70
C TYR A 18 19.71 36.31 31.85
N SER A 19 18.93 37.16 31.18
CA SER A 19 17.94 36.75 30.18
C SER A 19 18.48 37.05 28.79
N MET A 20 18.65 36.02 27.94
CA MET A 20 19.14 36.20 26.55
C MET A 20 18.02 36.19 25.49
N ALA A 21 16.75 36.25 25.91
CA ALA A 21 15.62 36.22 24.99
C ALA A 21 15.04 37.63 24.80
N SER A 22 15.11 38.16 23.58
CA SER A 22 14.22 39.25 23.20
C SER A 22 12.79 38.72 23.26
N ARG A 23 11.90 39.44 23.93
CA ARG A 23 10.46 39.14 23.87
C ARG A 23 10.07 39.25 22.41
N ARG A 24 9.90 38.13 21.72
CA ARG A 24 9.20 38.12 20.44
C ARG A 24 7.86 38.75 20.75
N PHE A 25 7.58 39.91 20.15
CA PHE A 25 6.20 40.32 19.96
C PHE A 25 5.52 39.10 19.38
N GLN A 26 4.66 38.46 20.16
CA GLN A 26 3.72 37.52 19.62
C GLN A 26 2.83 38.39 18.75
N MET A 27 3.23 38.56 17.50
CA MET A 27 2.29 38.81 16.44
C MET A 27 1.26 37.71 16.66
N LEU A 28 0.05 38.11 17.05
CA LEU A 28 -1.13 37.25 17.09
C LEU A 28 -1.36 36.85 15.64
N GLU A 29 -0.53 35.92 15.20
CA GLU A 29 -0.50 35.32 13.90
C GLU A 29 -1.70 34.39 13.94
N SER A 30 -2.85 35.00 13.59
CA SER A 30 -4.08 34.35 13.13
C SER A 30 -4.17 32.92 13.63
N CYS A 31 -4.67 32.76 14.87
CA CYS A 31 -5.14 31.47 15.33
C CYS A 31 -6.12 30.97 14.26
N SER A 32 -5.65 30.04 13.43
CA SER A 32 -6.50 29.25 12.55
C SER A 32 -7.65 28.72 13.40
N PRO A 33 -8.86 28.54 12.81
CA PRO A 33 -9.97 27.98 13.54
C PRO A 33 -9.44 26.77 14.31
N GLY A 34 -9.64 26.78 15.63
CA GLY A 34 -9.13 25.73 16.51
C GLY A 34 -9.66 24.36 16.06
N PRO A 35 -9.40 23.28 16.80
CA PRO A 35 -9.77 21.92 16.40
C PRO A 35 -11.30 21.67 16.47
N GLY A 36 -12.13 22.55 15.91
CA GLY A 36 -13.52 22.33 15.54
C GLY A 36 -13.59 21.69 14.16
N TYR A 37 -13.01 20.51 14.03
CA TYR A 37 -13.44 19.61 12.96
C TYR A 37 -14.88 19.17 13.30
N MET A 38 -15.80 19.24 12.34
CA MET A 38 -17.10 18.56 12.46
C MET A 38 -16.82 17.07 12.66
N VAL A 39 -16.76 16.63 13.91
CA VAL A 39 -16.75 15.21 14.23
C VAL A 39 -18.13 14.69 13.84
N PRO A 40 -18.23 13.71 12.93
CA PRO A 40 -19.52 13.14 12.61
C PRO A 40 -20.17 12.63 13.90
N THR A 41 -21.47 12.91 14.08
CA THR A 41 -22.24 12.64 15.31
C THR A 41 -22.16 11.19 15.80
N ASN A 42 -21.79 10.27 14.91
CA ASN A 42 -21.74 8.83 15.14
C ASN A 42 -20.29 8.38 15.32
N MET A 43 -19.46 9.11 16.06
CA MET A 43 -18.07 8.76 16.30
C MET A 43 -17.75 8.85 17.80
N THR A 44 -17.58 7.69 18.45
CA THR A 44 -17.11 7.57 19.83
C THR A 44 -15.60 7.36 19.90
N MET A 45 -15.06 7.40 21.12
CA MET A 45 -13.65 7.10 21.40
C MET A 45 -13.19 5.72 20.91
N ARG A 46 -14.11 4.77 20.67
CA ARG A 46 -13.81 3.42 20.17
C ARG A 46 -14.01 3.26 18.66
N GLY A 47 -14.54 4.26 17.96
CA GLY A 47 -14.81 4.20 16.52
C GLY A 47 -16.20 4.72 16.16
N LYS A 48 -16.68 4.35 14.97
CA LYS A 48 -17.99 4.78 14.47
C LYS A 48 -19.12 4.07 15.23
N ASP A 49 -20.08 4.83 15.72
CA ASP A 49 -21.27 4.30 16.37
C ASP A 49 -22.21 3.71 15.32
N GLY A 50 -22.52 2.43 15.46
CA GLY A 50 -23.40 1.70 14.55
C GLY A 50 -23.26 0.19 14.67
N SER A 51 -24.14 -0.52 13.98
CA SER A 51 -24.07 -1.98 13.86
C SER A 51 -22.73 -2.42 13.25
N PRO A 52 -22.17 -3.56 13.68
CA PRO A 52 -20.95 -4.11 13.09
C PRO A 52 -21.07 -4.26 11.57
N ALA A 53 -20.04 -3.81 10.85
CA ALA A 53 -19.97 -3.94 9.41
C ALA A 53 -19.46 -5.35 9.05
N TYR A 54 -20.34 -6.16 8.44
CA TYR A 54 -20.01 -7.51 7.98
C TYR A 54 -19.70 -7.51 6.47
N SER A 55 -18.68 -8.25 6.05
CA SER A 55 -18.38 -8.50 4.64
C SER A 55 -18.64 -9.96 4.30
N ILE A 56 -19.38 -10.22 3.23
CA ILE A 56 -19.66 -11.58 2.72
C ILE A 56 -18.42 -12.18 2.04
N TYR A 57 -17.56 -11.32 1.50
CA TYR A 57 -16.30 -11.72 0.87
C TYR A 57 -15.14 -11.69 1.85
N GLY A 58 -14.19 -12.61 1.66
CA GLY A 58 -12.90 -12.57 2.36
C GLY A 58 -12.14 -11.30 1.99
N ARG A 59 -11.53 -10.65 2.99
CA ARG A 59 -10.62 -9.53 2.72
C ARG A 59 -9.40 -10.07 1.99
N PRO A 60 -9.01 -9.52 0.84
CA PRO A 60 -7.74 -9.88 0.23
C PRO A 60 -6.64 -9.62 1.24
N LYS A 61 -5.66 -10.52 1.31
CA LYS A 61 -4.45 -10.24 2.09
C LYS A 61 -3.86 -8.96 1.52
N ASP A 62 -3.54 -8.01 2.40
CA ASP A 62 -2.79 -6.84 2.00
C ASP A 62 -1.56 -7.31 1.22
N GLY A 63 -1.31 -6.69 0.06
CA GLY A 63 -0.13 -7.00 -0.74
C GLY A 63 1.12 -6.92 0.11
N VAL A 64 2.18 -7.65 -0.27
CA VAL A 64 3.46 -7.58 0.43
C VAL A 64 3.90 -6.12 0.50
N THR A 65 3.93 -5.57 1.71
CA THR A 65 4.36 -4.19 1.91
C THR A 65 5.81 -4.05 1.48
N PHE A 66 6.12 -2.93 0.81
CA PHE A 66 7.49 -2.64 0.42
C PHE A 66 8.38 -2.58 1.67
N ARG A 67 9.30 -3.54 1.80
CA ARG A 67 10.24 -3.61 2.92
C ARG A 67 11.45 -2.76 2.58
N THR A 68 11.57 -1.60 3.22
CA THR A 68 12.79 -0.81 3.15
C THR A 68 13.93 -1.53 3.86
N PRO A 69 15.17 -1.46 3.34
CA PRO A 69 16.35 -1.94 4.06
C PRO A 69 16.49 -1.25 5.43
N GLY A 70 17.10 -1.94 6.39
CA GLY A 70 17.46 -1.33 7.68
C GLY A 70 18.58 -0.29 7.55
N PRO A 71 18.84 0.50 8.61
CA PRO A 71 19.96 1.43 8.64
C PRO A 71 21.29 0.70 8.36
N GLY A 72 22.16 1.27 7.53
CA GLY A 72 23.43 0.66 7.12
C GLY A 72 23.33 -0.48 6.09
N ARG A 73 22.13 -0.87 5.67
CA ARG A 73 21.90 -1.89 4.61
C ARG A 73 21.61 -1.27 3.23
N TYR A 74 21.62 0.05 3.14
CA TYR A 74 21.50 0.77 1.88
C TYR A 74 22.84 0.73 1.14
N SER A 75 22.80 0.34 -0.12
CA SER A 75 23.93 0.36 -1.05
C SER A 75 23.56 1.25 -2.23
N PRO A 76 23.70 2.59 -2.12
CA PRO A 76 23.42 3.49 -3.23
C PRO A 76 24.29 3.20 -4.47
N GLU A 77 25.51 2.67 -4.27
CA GLU A 77 26.39 2.23 -5.35
C GLU A 77 25.84 1.06 -6.18
N LYS A 78 24.88 0.31 -5.63
CA LYS A 78 24.17 -0.77 -6.32
C LYS A 78 22.82 -0.33 -6.87
N ALA A 79 22.50 0.96 -6.79
CA ALA A 79 21.22 1.46 -7.23
C ALA A 79 21.09 1.31 -8.76
N GLY A 80 19.94 0.84 -9.21
CA GLY A 80 19.70 0.58 -10.63
C GLY A 80 19.57 1.86 -11.45
N LYS A 81 19.26 1.69 -12.74
CA LYS A 81 19.03 2.79 -13.71
C LYS A 81 17.99 3.83 -13.26
N LEU A 82 17.14 3.51 -12.28
CA LEU A 82 16.15 4.43 -11.71
C LEU A 82 16.77 5.48 -10.78
N ALA A 83 17.94 5.22 -10.20
CA ALA A 83 18.59 6.13 -9.26
C ALA A 83 19.49 7.16 -9.94
N TYR A 84 19.81 6.98 -11.22
CA TYR A 84 20.73 7.82 -11.96
C TYR A 84 20.08 8.32 -13.25
N PRO A 85 20.41 9.53 -13.72
CA PRO A 85 19.96 10.01 -15.02
C PRO A 85 20.34 9.00 -16.11
N CYS A 86 19.33 8.48 -16.81
CA CYS A 86 19.49 7.57 -17.93
C CYS A 86 18.72 8.12 -19.14
N PRO A 87 19.25 7.97 -20.36
CA PRO A 87 18.49 8.31 -21.57
C PRO A 87 17.27 7.38 -21.72
N PRO A 88 16.23 7.80 -22.45
CA PRO A 88 15.06 6.97 -22.70
C PRO A 88 15.44 5.68 -23.47
N ASN A 89 14.78 4.57 -23.12
CA ASN A 89 14.96 3.29 -23.79
C ASN A 89 13.71 2.97 -24.64
N TYR A 90 13.85 2.99 -25.95
CA TYR A 90 12.78 2.70 -26.90
C TYR A 90 12.93 1.29 -27.49
N SER A 91 11.81 0.59 -27.66
CA SER A 91 11.76 -0.68 -28.38
C SER A 91 10.71 -0.57 -29.49
N MET A 92 11.10 -0.95 -30.71
CA MET A 92 10.21 -0.99 -31.89
C MET A 92 9.60 -2.38 -32.11
N ALA A 93 9.90 -3.35 -31.24
CA ALA A 93 9.40 -4.71 -31.39
C ALA A 93 7.95 -4.82 -30.90
N SER A 94 7.12 -5.55 -31.64
CA SER A 94 5.78 -5.92 -31.19
C SER A 94 5.86 -6.81 -29.95
N ARG A 95 5.12 -6.46 -28.90
CA ARG A 95 4.97 -7.29 -27.70
C ARG A 95 3.82 -8.27 -27.91
N THR A 96 3.97 -9.19 -28.87
CA THR A 96 3.03 -10.29 -29.00
C THR A 96 3.19 -11.20 -27.79
N LYS A 97 2.11 -11.39 -27.03
CA LYS A 97 2.03 -12.51 -26.09
C LYS A 97 2.11 -13.76 -26.96
N ASP A 98 2.99 -14.69 -26.61
CA ASP A 98 2.96 -16.04 -27.18
C ASP A 98 1.66 -16.68 -26.70
N PHE A 99 0.57 -16.43 -27.42
CA PHE A 99 -0.67 -17.16 -27.24
C PHE A 99 -0.37 -18.56 -27.76
N GLN A 100 -0.18 -19.51 -26.84
CA GLN A 100 -0.35 -20.91 -27.19
C GLN A 100 -1.77 -21.02 -27.74
N ASN A 101 -1.88 -21.22 -29.05
CA ASN A 101 -3.15 -21.42 -29.70
C ASN A 101 -3.58 -22.84 -29.33
N GLU A 102 -4.13 -23.00 -28.13
CA GLU A 102 -4.79 -24.22 -27.67
C GLU A 102 -5.77 -24.61 -28.79
N GLN A 103 -5.40 -25.61 -29.59
CA GLN A 103 -6.21 -26.10 -30.70
C GLN A 103 -7.39 -26.88 -30.09
N THR A 104 -8.32 -26.17 -29.46
CA THR A 104 -9.57 -26.77 -29.00
C THR A 104 -10.43 -27.05 -30.23
N PRO A 105 -10.88 -28.30 -30.45
CA PRO A 105 -11.78 -28.61 -31.56
C PRO A 105 -13.01 -27.72 -31.50
N GLY A 106 -13.43 -27.19 -32.66
CA GLY A 106 -14.66 -26.40 -32.78
C GLY A 106 -15.89 -27.18 -32.30
N PRO A 107 -17.02 -26.50 -32.00
CA PRO A 107 -18.18 -27.13 -31.39
C PRO A 107 -18.76 -28.32 -32.19
N ALA A 108 -18.55 -28.35 -33.51
CA ALA A 108 -19.00 -29.43 -34.39
C ALA A 108 -17.93 -30.52 -34.64
N ALA A 109 -16.72 -30.40 -34.10
CA ALA A 109 -15.65 -31.38 -34.28
C ALA A 109 -15.73 -32.56 -33.29
N TYR A 110 -16.63 -32.49 -32.31
CA TYR A 110 -16.92 -33.62 -31.43
C TYR A 110 -17.87 -34.60 -32.13
N GLY A 111 -17.30 -35.65 -32.72
CA GLY A 111 -18.07 -36.79 -33.23
C GLY A 111 -18.34 -37.80 -32.12
N LEU A 112 -19.57 -38.31 -32.02
CA LEU A 112 -19.84 -39.47 -31.19
C LEU A 112 -19.20 -40.71 -31.82
N PRO A 113 -18.60 -41.61 -31.03
CA PRO A 113 -18.12 -42.86 -31.56
C PRO A 113 -19.29 -43.65 -32.19
N PRO A 114 -19.03 -44.48 -33.21
CA PRO A 114 -20.07 -45.26 -33.86
C PRO A 114 -20.81 -46.12 -32.82
N MET A 115 -22.14 -45.99 -32.78
CA MET A 115 -23.01 -46.70 -31.83
C MET A 115 -23.46 -48.07 -32.36
N LEU A 116 -23.24 -48.34 -33.64
CA LEU A 116 -23.64 -49.57 -34.32
C LEU A 116 -22.48 -50.10 -35.18
N GLY A 117 -22.28 -51.42 -35.16
CA GLY A 117 -21.25 -52.11 -35.92
C GLY A 117 -20.10 -52.68 -35.07
N PRO A 118 -19.09 -53.31 -35.70
CA PRO A 118 -18.03 -54.05 -35.00
C PRO A 118 -16.98 -53.16 -34.30
N ARG A 119 -17.17 -51.84 -34.21
CA ARG A 119 -16.19 -50.88 -33.68
C ARG A 119 -16.78 -49.92 -32.64
N VAL A 120 -17.73 -50.41 -31.84
CA VAL A 120 -18.35 -49.66 -30.73
C VAL A 120 -17.38 -49.64 -29.55
N ILE A 121 -16.99 -48.46 -29.06
CA ILE A 121 -15.99 -48.31 -27.97
C ILE A 121 -16.41 -49.02 -26.68
N SER A 122 -17.71 -49.11 -26.41
CA SER A 122 -18.25 -49.73 -25.19
C SER A 122 -18.47 -51.24 -25.27
N LYS A 123 -18.20 -51.88 -26.42
CA LYS A 123 -18.49 -53.30 -26.63
C LYS A 123 -17.35 -53.99 -27.38
N SER A 124 -16.84 -55.08 -26.82
CA SER A 124 -15.92 -55.96 -27.54
C SER A 124 -16.64 -56.58 -28.74
N SER A 125 -16.05 -56.49 -29.93
CA SER A 125 -16.54 -57.18 -31.11
C SER A 125 -15.81 -58.52 -31.28
N ALA A 126 -16.55 -59.50 -31.80
CA ALA A 126 -15.96 -60.80 -32.10
C ALA A 126 -15.01 -60.68 -33.32
N PRO A 127 -13.89 -61.42 -33.33
CA PRO A 127 -12.98 -61.44 -34.48
C PRO A 127 -13.70 -62.03 -35.71
N ASN A 128 -13.54 -61.36 -36.85
CA ASN A 128 -14.04 -61.82 -38.14
C ASN A 128 -12.88 -62.44 -38.93
N TYR A 129 -13.05 -63.69 -39.36
CA TYR A 129 -12.08 -64.41 -40.20
C TYR A 129 -12.75 -64.68 -41.54
N SER A 130 -12.16 -64.15 -42.61
CA SER A 130 -12.55 -64.36 -44.02
C SER A 130 -11.53 -65.24 -44.72
#